data_AF-A0A932AZI0-F1
#
_entry.id   AF-A0A932AZI0-F1
#
_cell.length_a   1.000
_cell.length_b   1.000
_cell.length_c   1.000
_cell.angle_alpha   90.00
_cell.angle_beta   90.00
_cell.angle_gamma   90.00
#
_symmetry.space_group_name_H-M   'P 1'
#
loop_
_entity.id
_entity.type
_entity.pdbx_description
1 polymer ?
#
loop_
_entity_poly.entity_id
_entity_poly.type
_entity_poly.pdbx_seq_one_letter_code
_entity_poly.pdbx_strand_id
1 'polypeptide(L)'
;MRFALVLVLAFVTSLPAAADTGPLVEQLFREFGLFGTWATNCKGEATPANPRVTISMPTAGVVIEDHDLGADYARNRYSVLAAQRIAAERLAVDVIFQPGSPGEERQKLEFLVHEGTRRTMFNQSDGGPVRVKGGIALARGSKTPVLRKCE
;
A
#
# COMPACT_ATOMS: atom_id res chain seq x y z
N MET A 1 -56.88 -47.34 15.52
CA MET A 1 -55.47 -46.93 15.78
C MET A 1 -55.04 -46.01 14.66
N ARG A 2 -54.62 -44.79 15.02
CA ARG A 2 -54.25 -43.68 14.11
C ARG A 2 -52.75 -43.44 14.26
N PHE A 3 -51.99 -43.50 13.17
CA PHE A 3 -50.64 -42.93 13.14
C PHE A 3 -50.43 -42.25 11.78
N ALA A 4 -50.59 -40.93 11.77
CA ALA A 4 -50.24 -40.08 10.65
C ALA A 4 -48.79 -39.63 10.85
N LEU A 5 -47.92 -40.01 9.92
CA LEU A 5 -46.52 -39.61 9.88
C LEU A 5 -46.44 -38.25 9.15
N VAL A 6 -46.07 -37.18 9.85
CA VAL A 6 -45.78 -35.88 9.23
C VAL A 6 -44.28 -35.75 9.09
N LEU A 7 -43.81 -35.78 7.84
CA LEU A 7 -42.43 -35.55 7.45
C LEU A 7 -42.19 -34.03 7.43
N VAL A 8 -41.44 -33.49 8.39
CA VAL A 8 -41.04 -32.08 8.38
C VAL A 8 -39.73 -31.95 7.61
N LEU A 9 -39.82 -31.40 6.40
CA LEU A 9 -38.68 -31.10 5.54
C LEU A 9 -38.02 -29.80 6.02
N ALA A 10 -36.88 -29.90 6.69
CA ALA A 10 -36.10 -28.74 7.10
C ALA A 10 -35.32 -28.18 5.90
N PHE A 11 -35.79 -27.07 5.32
CA PHE A 11 -35.04 -26.29 4.35
C PHE A 11 -33.88 -25.58 5.07
N VAL A 12 -32.66 -26.11 4.93
CA VAL A 12 -31.43 -25.40 5.32
C VAL A 12 -31.15 -24.33 4.27
N THR A 13 -31.53 -23.08 4.54
CA THR A 13 -31.16 -21.94 3.69
C THR A 13 -29.70 -21.59 3.91
N SER A 14 -28.83 -22.00 2.99
CA SER A 14 -27.44 -21.53 2.92
C SER A 14 -27.42 -20.05 2.56
N LEU A 15 -27.20 -19.18 3.56
CA LEU A 15 -26.89 -17.77 3.31
C LEU A 15 -25.56 -17.70 2.54
N PRO A 16 -25.49 -16.99 1.41
CA PRO A 16 -24.22 -16.76 0.75
C PRO A 16 -23.34 -15.97 1.71
N ALA A 17 -22.15 -16.48 2.00
CA ALA A 17 -21.12 -15.71 2.69
C ALA A 17 -20.89 -14.45 1.85
N ALA A 18 -21.24 -13.29 2.40
CA ALA A 18 -20.82 -12.02 1.82
C ALA A 18 -19.31 -12.10 1.68
N ALA A 19 -18.81 -12.04 0.44
CA ALA A 19 -17.38 -11.93 0.21
C ALA A 19 -16.91 -10.73 1.02
N ASP A 20 -15.99 -10.98 1.96
CA ASP A 20 -15.39 -9.97 2.81
C ASP A 20 -14.51 -9.09 1.90
N THR A 21 -15.15 -8.16 1.18
CA THR A 21 -14.47 -7.14 0.39
C THR A 21 -13.88 -6.18 1.40
N GLY A 22 -12.67 -6.49 1.86
CA GLY A 22 -11.90 -5.61 2.72
C GLY A 22 -11.91 -4.16 2.20
N PRO A 23 -11.58 -3.18 3.06
CA PRO A 23 -11.75 -1.79 2.71
C PRO A 23 -11.01 -1.43 1.42
N LEU A 24 -11.66 -0.62 0.58
CA LEU A 24 -11.11 -0.15 -0.69
C LEU A 24 -9.76 0.53 -0.44
N VAL A 25 -8.80 0.39 -1.37
CA VAL A 25 -7.46 1.00 -1.29
C VAL A 25 -7.53 2.47 -0.89
N GLU A 26 -8.41 3.22 -1.55
CA GLU A 26 -8.68 4.63 -1.24
C GLU A 26 -9.03 4.86 0.24
N GLN A 27 -9.95 4.05 0.78
CA GLN A 27 -10.40 4.19 2.16
C GLN A 27 -9.24 4.00 3.13
N LEU A 28 -8.43 2.95 2.96
CA LEU A 28 -7.25 2.73 3.80
C LEU A 28 -6.24 3.87 3.68
N PHE A 29 -6.01 4.39 2.47
CA PHE A 29 -5.12 5.54 2.30
C PHE A 29 -5.66 6.81 2.96
N ARG A 30 -6.99 7.03 2.99
CA ARG A 30 -7.62 8.12 3.76
C ARG A 30 -7.48 7.91 5.26
N GLU A 31 -7.77 6.72 5.77
CA GLU A 31 -7.69 6.38 7.20
C GLU A 31 -6.27 6.52 7.76
N PHE A 32 -5.26 6.12 6.98
CA PHE A 32 -3.84 6.31 7.31
C PHE A 32 -3.33 7.72 7.02
N GLY A 33 -4.16 8.60 6.45
CA GLY A 33 -3.80 9.98 6.13
C GLY A 33 -2.68 10.10 5.08
N LEU A 34 -2.55 9.13 4.16
CA LEU A 34 -1.44 9.01 3.23
C LEU A 34 -1.46 10.01 2.07
N PHE A 35 -2.62 10.52 1.66
CA PHE A 35 -2.69 11.49 0.56
C PHE A 35 -1.95 12.80 0.88
N GLY A 36 -1.27 13.35 -0.13
CA GLY A 36 -0.47 14.57 -0.03
C GLY A 36 1.01 14.34 -0.32
N THR A 37 1.85 15.30 0.06
CA THR A 37 3.30 15.28 -0.18
C THR A 37 4.07 14.90 1.08
N TRP A 38 5.11 14.07 0.90
CA TRP A 38 5.96 13.55 1.96
C TRP A 38 7.43 13.76 1.63
N ALA A 39 8.23 14.18 2.61
CA ALA A 39 9.68 14.31 2.45
C ALA A 39 10.41 14.18 3.78
N THR A 40 11.73 13.95 3.74
CA THR A 40 12.56 14.00 4.97
C THR A 40 12.69 15.45 5.46
N ASN A 41 12.84 16.39 4.53
CA ASN A 41 12.83 17.82 4.72
C ASN A 41 11.88 18.46 3.70
N CYS A 42 10.70 18.88 4.16
CA CYS A 42 9.65 19.44 3.31
C CYS A 42 10.02 20.76 2.63
N LYS A 43 10.95 21.53 3.21
CA LYS A 43 11.48 22.78 2.65
C LYS A 43 12.68 22.55 1.72
N GLY A 44 13.20 21.32 1.66
CA GLY A 44 14.34 20.96 0.84
C GLY A 44 13.93 20.51 -0.56
N GLU A 45 14.89 20.58 -1.48
CA GLU A 45 14.78 20.02 -2.83
C GLU A 45 14.76 18.49 -2.79
N ALA A 46 14.19 17.89 -3.83
CA ALA A 46 14.20 16.45 -4.01
C ALA A 46 15.63 15.97 -4.30
N THR A 47 16.10 14.99 -3.52
CA THR A 47 17.39 14.32 -3.71
C THR A 47 17.25 12.86 -3.25
N PRO A 48 18.20 11.95 -3.55
CA PRO A 48 18.16 10.60 -2.98
C PRO A 48 18.17 10.58 -1.44
N ALA A 49 18.74 11.60 -0.80
CA ALA A 49 18.73 11.75 0.66
C ALA A 49 17.48 12.47 1.20
N ASN A 50 16.74 13.17 0.32
CA ASN A 50 15.48 13.84 0.62
C ASN A 50 14.43 13.51 -0.46
N PRO A 51 13.98 12.25 -0.56
CA PRO A 51 12.98 11.89 -1.56
C PRO A 51 11.70 12.66 -1.30
N ARG A 52 11.09 13.18 -2.37
CA ARG A 52 9.77 13.82 -2.32
C ARG A 52 8.76 12.86 -2.93
N VAL A 53 7.85 12.36 -2.08
CA VAL A 53 6.81 11.42 -2.49
C VAL A 53 5.47 12.13 -2.50
N THR A 54 4.79 12.13 -3.63
CA THR A 54 3.42 12.64 -3.76
C THR A 54 2.47 11.48 -3.94
N ILE A 55 1.48 11.37 -3.05
CA ILE A 55 0.42 10.36 -3.13
C ILE A 55 -0.87 11.06 -3.53
N SER A 56 -1.42 10.69 -4.67
CA SER A 56 -2.63 11.31 -5.24
C SER A 56 -3.64 10.27 -5.71
N MET A 57 -4.86 10.73 -5.95
CA MET A 57 -5.93 9.95 -6.54
C MET A 57 -6.48 10.69 -7.76
N PRO A 58 -5.86 10.54 -8.95
CA PRO A 58 -6.28 11.26 -10.15
C PRO A 58 -7.70 10.93 -10.58
N THR A 59 -8.16 9.70 -10.33
CA THR A 59 -9.53 9.23 -10.54
C THR A 59 -9.94 8.32 -9.38
N ALA A 60 -11.24 8.22 -9.09
CA ALA A 60 -11.76 7.41 -8.00
C ALA A 60 -11.22 5.97 -8.07
N GLY A 61 -10.73 5.46 -6.93
CA GLY A 61 -10.15 4.11 -6.85
C GLY A 61 -8.75 3.93 -7.45
N VAL A 62 -8.17 4.93 -8.11
CA VAL A 62 -6.80 4.87 -8.65
C VAL A 62 -5.86 5.67 -7.75
N VAL A 63 -5.05 4.98 -6.95
CA VAL A 63 -4.04 5.62 -6.10
C VAL A 63 -2.66 5.52 -6.75
N ILE A 64 -2.01 6.66 -6.91
CA ILE A 64 -0.68 6.78 -7.52
C ILE A 64 0.29 7.37 -6.50
N GLU A 65 1.49 6.77 -6.40
CA GLU A 65 2.64 7.41 -5.74
C GLU A 65 3.69 7.81 -6.76
N ASP A 66 4.10 9.06 -6.72
CA ASP A 66 5.21 9.60 -7.50
C ASP A 66 6.38 9.93 -6.57
N HIS A 67 7.52 9.30 -6.80
CA HIS A 67 8.74 9.44 -6.00
C HIS A 67 9.77 10.21 -6.82
N ASP A 68 10.02 11.45 -6.42
CA ASP A 68 11.00 12.35 -7.00
C ASP A 68 12.29 12.31 -6.18
N LEU A 69 13.41 12.01 -6.86
CA LEU A 69 14.74 11.92 -6.27
C LEU A 69 15.67 13.05 -6.76
N GLY A 70 15.14 14.07 -7.42
CA GLY A 70 15.90 15.18 -7.99
C GLY A 70 16.12 15.05 -9.50
N ALA A 71 16.61 16.14 -10.11
CA ALA A 71 16.68 16.31 -11.57
C ALA A 71 17.52 15.25 -12.31
N ASP A 72 18.48 14.63 -11.63
CA ASP A 72 19.36 13.61 -12.21
C ASP A 72 18.71 12.20 -12.27
N TYR A 73 17.50 12.05 -11.73
CA TYR A 73 16.83 10.77 -11.60
C TYR A 73 15.47 10.78 -12.29
N ALA A 74 15.17 9.72 -13.03
CA ALA A 74 13.81 9.49 -13.50
C ALA A 74 12.87 9.34 -12.30
N ARG A 75 11.68 9.96 -12.40
CA ARG A 75 10.65 9.84 -11.38
C ARG A 75 10.15 8.40 -11.31
N ASN A 76 10.10 7.86 -10.10
CA ASN A 76 9.57 6.54 -9.83
C ASN A 76 8.06 6.63 -9.63
N ARG A 77 7.27 6.04 -10.53
CA ARG A 77 5.82 6.01 -10.44
C ARG A 77 5.32 4.65 -9.97
N TYR A 78 4.38 4.64 -9.03
CA TYR A 78 3.73 3.44 -8.51
C TYR A 78 2.22 3.57 -8.65
N SER A 79 1.56 2.51 -9.16
CA SER A 79 0.11 2.36 -9.10
C SER A 79 -0.25 1.35 -8.02
N VAL A 80 -1.08 1.74 -7.06
CA VAL A 80 -1.47 0.86 -5.94
C VAL A 80 -2.62 -0.04 -6.39
N LEU A 81 -2.43 -1.34 -6.26
CA LEU A 81 -3.38 -2.38 -6.66
C LEU A 81 -4.25 -2.86 -5.51
N ALA A 82 -3.63 -3.04 -4.35
CA ALA A 82 -4.28 -3.55 -3.16
C ALA A 82 -3.61 -2.95 -1.92
N ALA A 83 -4.37 -2.88 -0.83
CA ALA A 83 -3.89 -2.41 0.45
C ALA A 83 -4.54 -3.23 1.56
N GLN A 84 -3.79 -3.53 2.61
CA GLN A 84 -4.27 -4.27 3.77
C GLN A 84 -3.67 -3.67 5.05
N ARG A 85 -4.53 -3.30 6.00
CA ARG A 85 -4.11 -2.97 7.36
C ARG A 85 -3.61 -4.25 8.03
N ILE A 86 -2.32 -4.30 8.37
CA ILE A 86 -1.69 -5.46 9.05
C ILE A 86 -1.38 -5.16 10.52
N ALA A 87 -1.41 -3.89 10.93
CA ALA A 87 -1.47 -3.44 12.32
C ALA A 87 -2.05 -2.01 12.39
N ALA A 88 -2.24 -1.45 13.59
CA ALA A 88 -2.75 -0.09 13.76
C ALA A 88 -1.99 0.95 12.93
N GLU A 89 -0.66 0.82 12.87
CA GLU A 89 0.26 1.74 12.20
C GLU A 89 0.98 1.10 11.00
N ARG A 90 0.52 -0.08 10.56
CA ARG A 90 1.18 -0.84 9.50
C ARG A 90 0.21 -1.15 8.37
N LEU A 91 0.61 -0.74 7.16
CA LEU A 91 -0.14 -0.95 5.93
C LEU A 91 0.72 -1.77 4.96
N ALA A 92 0.26 -2.94 4.56
CA ALA A 92 0.80 -3.67 3.43
C ALA A 92 0.13 -3.17 2.15
N VAL A 93 0.89 -3.01 1.07
CA VAL A 93 0.38 -2.63 -0.25
C VAL A 93 1.03 -3.45 -1.35
N ASP A 94 0.23 -3.80 -2.34
CA ASP A 94 0.72 -4.33 -3.61
C ASP A 94 0.67 -3.22 -4.65
N VAL A 95 1.74 -3.04 -5.43
CA VAL A 95 1.86 -1.96 -6.40
C VAL A 95 2.42 -2.47 -7.73
N ILE A 96 2.17 -1.71 -8.79
CA ILE A 96 2.93 -1.76 -10.04
C ILE A 96 3.90 -0.58 -10.05
N PHE A 97 5.19 -0.88 -10.09
CA PHE A 97 6.26 0.08 -10.36
C PHE A 97 6.35 0.35 -11.86
N GLN A 98 6.46 1.63 -12.24
CA GLN A 98 6.55 2.14 -13.61
C GLN A 98 5.55 1.49 -14.60
N PRO A 99 4.23 1.59 -14.32
CA PRO A 99 3.20 0.99 -15.15
C PRO A 99 3.28 1.48 -16.60
N GLY A 100 3.23 0.56 -17.56
CA GLY A 100 3.32 0.80 -19.00
C GLY A 100 4.74 1.00 -19.53
N SER A 101 5.78 0.87 -18.70
CA SER A 101 7.17 0.99 -19.13
C SER A 101 7.86 -0.38 -19.32
N PRO A 102 9.01 -0.45 -20.02
CA PRO A 102 9.81 -1.68 -20.07
C PRO A 102 10.34 -2.15 -18.71
N GLY A 103 10.38 -1.27 -17.72
CA GLY A 103 10.79 -1.58 -16.33
C GLY A 103 9.61 -1.86 -15.41
N GLU A 104 8.42 -2.13 -15.95
CA GLU A 104 7.23 -2.44 -15.15
C GLU A 104 7.47 -3.66 -14.25
N GLU A 105 7.12 -3.54 -12.97
CA GLU A 105 7.32 -4.61 -12.00
C GLU A 105 6.24 -4.59 -10.92
N ARG A 106 5.68 -5.76 -10.57
CA ARG A 106 4.83 -5.89 -9.39
C ARG A 106 5.69 -5.96 -8.14
N GLN A 107 5.31 -5.21 -7.10
CA GLN A 107 6.03 -5.17 -5.85
C GLN A 107 5.07 -5.25 -4.66
N LYS A 108 5.53 -5.90 -3.58
CA LYS A 108 4.90 -5.88 -2.27
C LYS A 108 5.66 -4.93 -1.37
N LEU A 109 4.96 -4.02 -0.70
CA LEU A 109 5.55 -3.08 0.24
C LEU A 109 4.83 -3.13 1.57
N GLU A 110 5.52 -2.75 2.63
CA GLU A 110 4.90 -2.42 3.91
C GLU A 110 5.35 -1.05 4.37
N PHE A 111 4.40 -0.25 4.84
CA PHE A 111 4.65 1.05 5.45
C PHE A 111 4.42 0.99 6.95
N LEU A 112 5.30 1.63 7.72
CA LEU A 112 5.00 2.13 9.06
C LEU A 112 4.52 3.57 8.91
N VAL A 113 3.35 3.87 9.45
CA VAL A 113 2.72 5.19 9.38
C VAL A 113 2.29 5.57 10.80
N HIS A 114 2.89 6.62 11.34
CA HIS A 114 2.72 7.03 12.73
C HIS A 114 2.95 8.54 12.85
N GLU A 115 2.06 9.25 13.55
CA GLU A 115 2.22 10.69 13.88
C GLU A 115 2.65 11.57 12.69
N GLY A 116 1.97 11.44 11.54
CA GLY A 116 2.30 12.25 10.36
C GLY A 116 3.64 11.89 9.71
N THR A 117 4.21 10.74 10.06
CA THR A 117 5.40 10.16 9.44
C THR A 117 5.08 8.87 8.71
N ARG A 118 5.89 8.55 7.71
CA ARG A 118 5.84 7.30 6.94
C ARG A 118 7.23 6.76 6.72
N ARG A 119 7.39 5.44 6.80
CA ARG A 119 8.62 4.75 6.42
C ARG A 119 8.34 3.42 5.75
N THR A 120 9.07 3.10 4.69
CA THR A 120 9.03 1.78 4.05
C THR A 120 9.77 0.77 4.93
N MET A 121 9.05 -0.25 5.40
CA MET A 121 9.54 -1.31 6.27
C MET A 121 9.87 -2.60 5.50
N PHE A 122 9.19 -2.82 4.38
CA PHE A 122 9.42 -3.96 3.49
C PHE A 122 9.25 -3.53 2.02
N ASN A 123 10.02 -4.14 1.13
CA ASN A 123 9.86 -4.06 -0.32
C ASN A 123 10.41 -5.33 -0.94
N GLN A 124 9.61 -5.99 -1.77
CA GLN A 124 10.01 -7.14 -2.56
C GLN A 124 9.31 -7.11 -3.91
N SER A 125 10.08 -7.29 -4.97
CA SER A 125 9.56 -7.57 -6.31
C SER A 125 8.91 -8.94 -6.37
N ASP A 126 7.86 -9.09 -7.17
CA ASP A 126 7.22 -10.39 -7.36
C ASP A 126 8.24 -11.41 -7.91
N GLY A 127 8.34 -12.57 -7.25
CA GLY A 127 9.37 -13.59 -7.52
C GLY A 127 10.83 -13.17 -7.32
N GLY A 128 11.10 -11.91 -6.95
CA GLY A 128 12.44 -11.35 -6.83
C GLY A 128 12.98 -11.31 -5.39
N PRO A 129 14.24 -10.86 -5.21
CA PRO A 129 14.84 -10.73 -3.90
C PRO A 129 14.15 -9.64 -3.07
N VAL A 130 14.12 -9.82 -1.76
CA VAL A 130 13.73 -8.76 -0.83
C VAL A 130 14.74 -7.61 -0.94
N ARG A 131 14.24 -6.38 -1.15
CA ARG A 131 15.06 -5.16 -1.26
C ARG A 131 15.12 -4.38 0.04
N VAL A 132 14.01 -4.39 0.80
CA VAL A 132 13.92 -3.76 2.13
C VAL A 132 13.36 -4.77 3.12
N LYS A 133 13.98 -4.88 4.30
CA LYS A 133 13.47 -5.70 5.42
C LYS A 133 13.68 -4.97 6.74
N GLY A 134 12.64 -4.85 7.56
CA GLY A 134 12.70 -4.14 8.84
C GLY A 134 13.09 -2.66 8.70
N GLY A 135 12.78 -2.04 7.56
CA GLY A 135 13.18 -0.67 7.25
C GLY A 135 14.66 -0.49 6.91
N ILE A 136 15.38 -1.58 6.58
CA ILE A 136 16.76 -1.55 6.10
C ILE A 136 16.80 -1.90 4.61
N ALA A 137 17.41 -1.05 3.79
CA ALA A 137 17.68 -1.34 2.39
C ALA A 137 18.85 -2.33 2.28
N LEU A 138 18.58 -3.56 1.87
CA LEU A 138 19.55 -4.66 1.96
C LEU A 138 20.78 -4.46 1.07
N ALA A 139 20.63 -3.76 -0.06
CA ALA A 139 21.74 -3.47 -0.96
C ALA A 139 22.83 -2.57 -0.34
N ARG A 140 22.48 -1.73 0.65
CA ARG A 140 23.40 -0.73 1.24
C ARG A 140 23.53 -0.84 2.75
N GLY A 141 22.67 -1.62 3.41
CA GLY A 141 22.60 -1.72 4.87
C GLY A 141 22.07 -0.48 5.58
N SER A 142 21.66 0.56 4.84
CA SER A 142 21.16 1.81 5.41
C SER A 142 19.67 1.73 5.74
N LYS A 143 19.27 2.51 6.75
CA LYS A 143 17.85 2.73 7.09
C LYS A 143 17.15 3.44 5.92
N THR A 144 15.96 2.96 5.56
CA THR A 144 15.04 3.73 4.70
C THR A 144 14.71 5.06 5.38
N PRO A 145 14.55 6.16 4.61
CA PRO A 145 14.25 7.46 5.18
C PRO A 145 12.89 7.45 5.89
N VAL A 146 12.79 8.22 6.98
CA VAL A 146 11.51 8.58 7.59
C VAL A 146 11.03 9.84 6.88
N LEU A 147 9.90 9.74 6.21
CA LEU A 147 9.25 10.88 5.56
C LEU A 147 8.25 11.49 6.53
N ARG A 148 8.10 12.81 6.47
CA ARG A 148 7.08 13.57 7.19
C ARG A 148 6.11 14.13 6.17
N LYS A 149 4.85 14.25 6.56
CA LYS A 149 3.85 14.96 5.77
C LYS A 149 4.22 16.44 5.69
N CYS A 150 4.15 17.01 4.49
CA CYS A 150 4.60 18.38 4.22
C CYS A 150 3.50 19.45 4.30
N GLU A 151 2.29 19.03 4.64
CA GLU A 151 1.08 19.83 4.78
C GLU A 151 0.49 19.62 6.18
#